data_AF-A0A2A3AL41-F1
#
_entry.id   AF-A0A2A3AL41-F1
#
_cell.length_a   1.000
_cell.length_b   1.000
_cell.length_c   1.000
_cell.angle_alpha   90.00
_cell.angle_beta   90.00
_cell.angle_gamma   90.00
#
_symmetry.space_group_name_H-M   'P 1'
#
loop_
_entity.id
_entity.type
_entity.pdbx_description
1 polymer ?
#
loop_
_entity_poly.entity_id
_entity_poly.type
_entity_poly.pdbx_seq_one_letter_code
_entity_poly.pdbx_strand_id
1 'polypeptide(L)' 'MPHEPVGPAVHGDDEALASPFVKCLLRLIRTQDSFGLWEGHSDAELLAEFIITK' A
#
# COMPACT_ATOMS: atom_id res chain seq x y z
N MET A 1 33.62 -9.13 -3.08
CA MET A 1 32.51 -8.21 -3.41
C MET A 1 31.85 -7.83 -2.10
N PRO A 2 31.83 -6.56 -1.68
CA PRO A 2 31.16 -6.19 -0.45
C PRO A 2 29.64 -6.20 -0.66
N HIS A 3 28.92 -6.77 0.30
CA HIS A 3 27.47 -6.74 0.38
C HIS A 3 27.05 -5.33 0.79
N GLU A 4 26.27 -4.67 -0.06
CA GLU A 4 25.67 -3.38 0.25
C GLU A 4 24.65 -3.57 1.39
N PRO A 5 24.65 -2.71 2.42
CA PRO A 5 23.66 -2.82 3.48
C PRO A 5 22.33 -2.33 2.91
N VAL A 6 21.34 -3.23 2.83
CA VAL A 6 19.95 -2.83 2.51
C VAL A 6 19.54 -1.84 3.61
N GLY A 7 19.48 -0.56 3.23
CA GLY A 7 18.97 0.52 4.09
C GLY A 7 17.51 0.24 4.46
N PRO A 8 17.02 0.82 5.57
CA PRO A 8 15.79 0.37 6.19
C PRO A 8 14.60 0.69 5.30
N ALA A 9 13.89 -0.34 4.82
CA ALA A 9 12.66 -0.24 4.02
C ALA A 9 11.49 0.46 4.75
N VAL A 10 11.69 0.89 6.00
CA VAL A 10 10.68 1.47 6.89
C VAL A 10 10.17 2.86 6.48
N HIS A 11 10.78 3.52 5.47
CA HIS A 11 10.28 4.78 4.91
C HIS A 11 9.66 4.65 3.50
N GLY A 12 9.72 3.47 2.87
CA GLY A 12 9.24 3.29 1.51
C GLY A 12 7.72 3.27 1.39
N ASP A 13 7.06 2.66 2.38
CA ASP A 13 5.61 2.43 2.32
C ASP A 13 4.81 3.72 2.51
N ASP A 14 5.22 4.58 3.45
CA ASP A 14 4.55 5.87 3.68
C ASP A 14 4.72 6.81 2.48
N GLU A 15 5.91 6.83 1.87
CA GLU A 15 6.18 7.57 0.62
C GLU A 15 5.34 7.01 -0.55
N ALA A 16 5.23 5.69 -0.67
CA ALA A 16 4.41 5.05 -1.69
C ALA A 16 2.92 5.36 -1.50
N LEU A 17 2.41 5.30 -0.26
CA LEU A 17 1.05 5.69 0.12
C LEU A 17 0.80 7.19 -0.13
N ALA A 18 1.83 8.03 0.06
CA ALA A 18 1.75 9.44 -0.24
C ALA A 18 1.68 9.74 -1.74
N SER A 19 2.05 8.79 -2.60
CA SER A 19 2.08 9.00 -4.05
C SER A 19 0.68 9.30 -4.62
N PRO A 20 0.57 10.21 -5.60
CA PRO A 20 -0.72 10.55 -6.22
C PRO A 20 -1.42 9.34 -6.84
N PHE A 21 -0.64 8.42 -7.42
CA PHE A 21 -1.16 7.20 -8.02
C PHE A 21 -1.84 6.31 -6.97
N VAL A 22 -1.14 6.00 -5.87
CA VAL A 22 -1.67 5.11 -4.82
C VAL A 22 -2.88 5.75 -4.13
N LYS A 23 -2.86 7.06 -3.87
CA LYS A 23 -4.03 7.79 -3.34
C LYS A 23 -5.26 7.68 -4.25
N CYS A 24 -5.08 7.81 -5.55
CA CYS A 24 -6.18 7.64 -6.52
C CYS A 24 -6.69 6.20 -6.54
N LEU A 25 -5.78 5.21 -6.51
CA LEU A 25 -6.14 3.80 -6.46
C LEU A 25 -6.96 3.47 -5.21
N LEU A 26 -6.49 3.87 -4.02
CA LEU A 26 -7.19 3.69 -2.75
C LEU A 26 -8.60 4.31 -2.78
N ARG A 27 -8.75 5.53 -3.33
CA ARG A 27 -10.07 6.15 -3.47
C ARG A 27 -11.02 5.30 -4.33
N LEU A 28 -10.55 4.78 -5.45
CA LEU A 28 -11.36 3.93 -6.34
C LEU A 28 -11.77 2.62 -5.65
N ILE A 29 -10.84 2.03 -4.90
CA ILE A 29 -11.09 0.81 -4.14
C ILE A 29 -12.17 1.05 -3.08
N ARG A 30 -12.03 2.09 -2.24
CA ARG A 30 -13.00 2.45 -1.19
C ARG A 30 -14.37 2.80 -1.75
N THR A 31 -14.41 3.47 -2.91
CA THR A 31 -15.67 3.81 -3.59
C THR A 31 -16.40 2.55 -4.07
N GLN A 32 -15.67 1.49 -4.40
CA GLN A 32 -16.24 0.22 -4.85
C GLN A 32 -16.64 -0.72 -3.71
N ASP A 33 -16.18 -0.47 -2.47
CA ASP A 33 -16.53 -1.25 -1.28
C ASP A 33 -17.98 -1.00 -0.82
N SER A 34 -18.93 -1.45 -1.63
CA SER A 34 -20.36 -1.20 -1.45
C SER A 34 -20.96 -1.93 -0.24
N PHE A 35 -20.27 -2.97 0.26
CA PHE A 35 -20.70 -3.76 1.42
C PHE A 35 -19.95 -3.39 2.70
N GLY A 36 -19.05 -2.39 2.64
CA GLY A 36 -18.25 -1.96 3.79
C GLY A 36 -17.34 -3.07 4.33
N LEU A 37 -16.95 -4.03 3.49
CA LEU A 37 -16.12 -5.16 3.91
C LEU A 37 -14.77 -4.65 4.44
N TRP A 38 -14.31 -3.52 3.91
CA TRP A 38 -13.01 -2.93 4.20
C TRP A 38 -13.14 -1.67 5.09
N GLU A 39 -14.30 -1.48 5.73
CA GLU A 39 -14.44 -0.50 6.82
C GLU A 39 -13.54 -0.90 7.99
N GLY A 40 -12.73 0.07 8.46
CA GLY A 40 -11.78 -0.14 9.56
C GLY A 40 -10.39 -0.62 9.14
N HIS A 41 -10.22 -1.11 7.90
CA HIS A 41 -8.89 -1.42 7.36
C HIS A 41 -8.14 -0.12 7.06
N SER A 42 -6.85 -0.08 7.40
CA SER A 42 -5.95 0.98 6.96
C SER A 42 -5.57 0.80 5.49
N ASP A 43 -5.14 1.89 4.84
CA ASP A 43 -4.83 1.88 3.41
C ASP A 43 -3.66 0.93 3.06
N ALA A 44 -2.71 0.75 3.98
CA ALA A 44 -1.63 -0.20 3.86
C ALA A 44 -2.14 -1.66 3.89
N GLU A 45 -3.00 -1.98 4.86
CA GLU A 45 -3.62 -3.31 4.99
C GLU A 45 -4.46 -3.65 3.75
N LEU A 46 -5.15 -2.65 3.19
CA LEU A 46 -5.93 -2.78 1.98
C LEU A 46 -5.08 -3.17 0.77
N LEU A 47 -3.97 -2.48 0.59
CA LEU A 47 -3.08 -2.68 -0.55
C LEU A 47 -2.26 -3.96 -0.43
N ALA A 48 -1.99 -4.44 0.79
CA ALA A 48 -1.27 -5.68 1.01
C ALA A 48 -1.92 -6.88 0.30
N GLU A 49 -3.26 -6.91 0.23
CA GLU A 49 -4.02 -7.96 -0.49
C GLU A 49 -3.77 -7.96 -2.02
N PHE A 50 -3.25 -6.87 -2.57
CA PHE A 50 -2.96 -6.71 -4.00
C PHE A 50 -1.47 -6.88 -4.35
N ILE A 51 -0.59 -6.95 -3.36
CA ILE A 51 0.86 -7.06 -3.56
C ILE A 51 1.27 -8.53 -3.43
N ILE A 52 1.28 -9.24 -4.56
CA ILE A 52 1.67 -10.64 -4.64
C ILE A 52 3.11 -10.75 -5.17
N THR A 53 3.98 -11.43 -4.42
CA THR A 53 5.35 -11.75 -4.88
C THR A 53 5.31 -12.92 -5.87
N LYS A 54 6.14 -12.87 -6.90
CA LYS A 54 6.31 -13.95 -7.88
C LYS A 54 7.23 -15.05 -7.35
#